data_AF-A0A832Y3H4-F1
#
_entry.id   AF-A0A832Y3H4-F1
#
_cell.length_a   1.000
_cell.length_b   1.000
_cell.length_c   1.000
_cell.angle_alpha   90.00
_cell.angle_beta   90.00
_cell.angle_gamma   90.00
#
_symmetry.space_group_name_H-M   'P 1'
#
loop_
_entity.id
_entity.type
_entity.pdbx_description
1 polymer ?
#
loop_
_entity_poly.entity_id
_entity_poly.type
_entity_poly.pdbx_seq_one_letter_code
_entity_poly.pdbx_strand_id
1 'polypeptide(L)'
;MTTADSASDSTIVSAEGSNAENTGKAVHLLGEIDSVYHAIADRLIRAGASLTDSRNAAEITVAIGTAAANSADPAADIAVIPPDSQPPDSKIIVRVHDLLVPEGLTGWGSEVIHEWVEWVKEGAEGLAPADLEARHWVHIRDASDAISLIILADADAISQGVIDLAGRRAWSAEAVLDEMGLLWGRYTDALNLSHSIESLSSIPSPAAAQIKQRVTRPNLTPLHDALKSAGRDEGWHPLTAMRLGIMELFAHAQLKEDA
;
A
#
# COMPACT_ATOMS: atom_id res chain seq x y z
N MET A 1 19.12 -65.75 42.35
CA MET A 1 19.75 -65.33 41.08
C MET A 1 18.62 -64.86 40.17
N THR A 2 18.80 -63.71 39.51
CA THR A 2 17.82 -62.90 38.73
C THR A 2 17.11 -61.80 39.54
N THR A 3 17.43 -60.53 39.25
CA THR A 3 16.52 -59.46 38.73
C THR A 3 17.25 -58.11 38.58
N ALA A 4 16.94 -57.40 37.48
CA ALA A 4 17.12 -55.94 37.15
C ALA A 4 18.57 -55.40 37.08
N ASP A 5 18.99 -54.43 36.25
CA ASP A 5 18.44 -53.18 35.68
C ASP A 5 19.36 -52.77 34.46
N SER A 6 18.91 -52.39 33.25
CA SER A 6 18.47 -51.09 32.68
C SER A 6 19.56 -50.04 32.31
N ALA A 7 19.35 -49.40 31.14
CA ALA A 7 19.94 -48.17 30.58
C ALA A 7 21.40 -48.25 30.01
N SER A 8 21.82 -47.64 28.90
CA SER A 8 21.28 -46.55 28.06
C SER A 8 21.94 -46.63 26.67
N ASP A 9 21.17 -46.47 25.60
CA ASP A 9 21.65 -46.31 24.23
C ASP A 9 21.82 -44.81 23.96
N SER A 10 23.06 -44.37 23.70
CA SER A 10 23.38 -42.99 23.35
C SER A 10 23.93 -42.92 21.93
N THR A 11 23.02 -42.99 20.96
CA THR A 11 23.32 -42.61 19.58
C THR A 11 23.07 -41.11 19.46
N ILE A 12 24.15 -40.32 19.53
CA ILE A 12 24.15 -38.90 19.13
C ILE A 12 24.00 -38.88 17.61
N VAL A 13 22.80 -38.59 17.14
CA VAL A 13 22.57 -38.20 15.74
C VAL A 13 22.89 -36.71 15.66
N SER A 14 24.06 -36.39 15.10
CA SER A 14 24.40 -35.03 14.70
C SER A 14 23.37 -34.53 13.68
N ALA A 15 22.42 -33.72 14.14
CA ALA A 15 21.60 -32.90 13.28
C ALA A 15 22.46 -31.72 12.81
N GLU A 16 23.30 -31.95 11.79
CA GLU A 16 23.68 -30.86 10.88
C GLU A 16 22.45 -30.51 10.05
N GLY A 17 21.49 -29.85 10.69
CA GLY A 17 20.51 -29.04 9.98
C GLY A 17 21.28 -27.91 9.36
N SER A 18 21.35 -27.91 8.03
CA SER A 18 21.86 -26.78 7.25
C SER A 18 21.18 -25.50 7.73
N ASN A 19 21.92 -24.64 8.43
CA ASN A 19 21.63 -23.22 8.41
C ASN A 19 21.90 -22.76 6.97
N ALA A 20 20.93 -22.96 6.09
CA ALA A 20 20.82 -22.10 4.94
C ALA A 20 20.54 -20.72 5.53
N GLU A 21 21.57 -19.87 5.58
CA GLU A 21 21.34 -18.44 5.65
C GLU A 21 20.32 -18.13 4.56
N ASN A 22 19.09 -17.82 4.96
CA ASN A 22 18.10 -17.33 4.01
C ASN A 22 18.55 -15.92 3.65
N THR A 23 19.55 -15.81 2.78
CA THR A 23 20.03 -14.53 2.25
C THR A 23 18.98 -14.06 1.25
N GLY A 24 17.88 -13.52 1.77
CA GLY A 24 16.88 -12.89 0.93
C GLY A 24 17.48 -11.69 0.20
N LYS A 25 16.92 -11.41 -0.98
CA LYS A 25 17.41 -10.43 -1.95
C LYS A 25 17.88 -9.13 -1.27
N ALA A 26 19.12 -8.73 -1.53
CA ALA A 26 19.68 -7.48 -1.00
C ALA A 26 19.16 -6.27 -1.80
N VAL A 27 18.45 -5.36 -1.14
CA VAL A 27 17.80 -4.19 -1.76
C VAL A 27 18.42 -2.90 -1.25
N HIS A 28 18.81 -2.01 -2.16
CA HIS A 28 19.19 -0.64 -1.84
C HIS A 28 18.04 0.31 -2.17
N LEU A 29 17.50 0.99 -1.16
CA LEU A 29 16.44 1.99 -1.33
C LEU A 29 17.02 3.39 -1.36
N LEU A 30 16.54 4.20 -2.31
CA LEU A 30 16.83 5.63 -2.45
C LEU A 30 15.53 6.40 -2.32
N GLY A 31 15.50 7.52 -1.61
CA GLY A 31 14.26 8.26 -1.39
C GLY A 31 14.31 9.16 -0.18
N GLU A 32 13.34 10.06 -0.09
CA GLU A 32 12.99 10.67 1.19
C GLU A 32 12.43 9.59 2.13
N ILE A 33 12.80 9.65 3.40
CA ILE A 33 12.31 8.69 4.41
C ILE A 33 10.93 9.16 4.87
N ASP A 34 9.91 8.87 4.06
CA ASP A 34 8.51 9.19 4.28
C ASP A 34 7.65 7.92 4.52
N SER A 35 6.32 8.09 4.65
CA SER A 35 5.39 6.96 4.87
C SER A 35 5.43 5.91 3.75
N VAL A 36 5.68 6.31 2.49
CA VAL A 36 5.76 5.39 1.35
C VAL A 36 7.06 4.61 1.39
N TYR A 37 8.18 5.29 1.67
CA TYR A 37 9.46 4.65 1.91
C TYR A 37 9.36 3.60 3.02
N HIS A 38 8.82 3.97 4.18
CA HIS A 38 8.64 3.06 5.30
C HIS A 38 7.74 1.88 4.98
N ALA A 39 6.59 2.12 4.34
CA ALA A 39 5.66 1.04 3.99
C ALA A 39 6.29 0.00 3.05
N ILE A 40 7.11 0.45 2.09
CA ILE A 40 7.84 -0.44 1.16
C ILE A 40 8.99 -1.15 1.88
N ALA A 41 9.80 -0.42 2.65
CA ALA A 41 10.93 -0.97 3.40
C ALA A 41 10.48 -2.07 4.38
N ASP A 42 9.47 -1.77 5.19
CA ASP A 42 8.90 -2.71 6.15
C ASP A 42 8.32 -3.94 5.44
N ARG A 43 7.66 -3.74 4.29
CA ARG A 43 7.06 -4.85 3.55
C ARG A 43 8.11 -5.76 2.91
N LEU A 44 9.20 -5.19 2.40
CA LEU A 44 10.37 -5.92 1.88
C LEU A 44 11.01 -6.77 2.99
N ILE A 45 11.26 -6.19 4.17
CA ILE A 45 11.82 -6.91 5.31
C ILE A 45 10.90 -8.08 5.71
N ARG A 46 9.59 -7.84 5.81
CA ARG A 46 8.61 -8.90 6.11
C ARG A 46 8.56 -10.00 5.03
N ALA A 47 8.88 -9.67 3.79
CA ALA A 47 8.99 -10.62 2.69
C ALA A 47 10.34 -11.38 2.68
N GLY A 48 11.23 -11.10 3.63
CA GLY A 48 12.53 -11.77 3.78
C GLY A 48 13.69 -11.06 3.10
N ALA A 49 13.49 -9.88 2.50
CA ALA A 49 14.57 -9.10 1.91
C ALA A 49 15.50 -8.50 2.98
N SER A 50 16.74 -8.22 2.59
CA SER A 50 17.67 -7.43 3.40
C SER A 50 17.85 -6.04 2.81
N LEU A 51 17.85 -4.99 3.63
CA LEU A 51 18.11 -3.62 3.19
C LEU A 51 19.59 -3.30 3.38
N THR A 52 20.20 -2.63 2.40
CA THR A 52 21.60 -2.20 2.43
C THR A 52 21.74 -0.75 2.03
N ASP A 53 22.64 -0.02 2.71
CA ASP A 53 23.00 1.35 2.36
C ASP A 53 24.01 1.41 1.20
N SER A 54 24.58 0.26 0.81
CA SER A 54 25.58 0.17 -0.26
C SER A 54 24.95 -0.37 -1.54
N ARG A 55 24.83 0.50 -2.55
CA ARG A 55 24.42 0.12 -3.91
C ARG A 55 25.24 -1.04 -4.47
N ASN A 56 26.56 -1.06 -4.25
CA ASN A 56 27.43 -2.10 -4.80
C ASN A 56 27.23 -3.47 -4.14
N ALA A 57 26.66 -3.51 -2.94
CA ALA A 57 26.32 -4.73 -2.23
C ALA A 57 24.87 -5.17 -2.49
N ALA A 58 24.09 -4.39 -3.23
CA ALA A 58 22.70 -4.68 -3.51
C ALA A 58 22.55 -5.47 -4.81
N GLU A 59 21.59 -6.39 -4.82
CA GLU A 59 21.15 -7.10 -6.02
C GLU A 59 20.19 -6.26 -6.85
N ILE A 60 19.48 -5.33 -6.20
CA ILE A 60 18.54 -4.43 -6.86
C ILE A 60 18.54 -3.05 -6.18
N THR A 61 18.52 -2.00 -7.00
CA THR A 61 18.33 -0.63 -6.51
C THR A 61 16.93 -0.13 -6.83
N VAL A 62 16.26 0.46 -5.85
CA VAL A 62 14.92 1.02 -5.97
C VAL A 62 14.92 2.49 -5.56
N ALA A 63 14.48 3.37 -6.45
CA ALA A 63 14.25 4.77 -6.14
C ALA A 63 12.77 5.03 -5.84
N ILE A 64 12.48 5.65 -4.71
CA ILE A 64 11.13 5.97 -4.24
C ILE A 64 10.96 7.50 -4.25
N GLY A 65 9.92 7.95 -4.94
CA GLY A 65 9.63 9.37 -5.14
C GLY A 65 10.40 9.97 -6.33
N THR A 66 9.84 11.07 -6.84
CA THR A 66 10.29 11.74 -8.08
C THR A 66 11.74 12.23 -8.00
N ALA A 67 12.11 12.84 -6.87
CA ALA A 67 13.43 13.44 -6.70
C ALA A 67 14.54 12.37 -6.74
N ALA A 68 14.37 11.27 -5.98
CA ALA A 68 15.33 10.18 -5.97
C ALA A 68 15.40 9.47 -7.33
N ALA A 69 14.26 9.26 -7.97
CA ALA A 69 14.21 8.61 -9.28
C ALA A 69 14.95 9.41 -10.38
N ASN A 70 14.84 10.74 -10.36
CA ASN A 70 15.48 11.61 -11.34
C ASN A 70 16.95 11.93 -11.05
N SER A 71 17.40 11.78 -9.80
CA SER A 71 18.77 12.12 -9.37
C SER A 71 19.67 10.89 -9.21
N ALA A 72 19.14 9.67 -9.37
CA ALA A 72 19.91 8.44 -9.23
C ALA A 72 20.97 8.32 -10.35
N ASP A 73 22.25 8.31 -9.96
CA ASP A 73 23.38 8.02 -10.84
C ASP A 73 24.23 6.87 -10.26
N PRO A 74 24.31 5.69 -10.93
CA PRO A 74 23.54 5.33 -12.12
C PRO A 74 22.04 5.19 -11.80
N ALA A 75 21.21 5.16 -12.86
CA ALA A 75 19.77 4.98 -12.72
C ALA A 75 19.44 3.75 -11.84
N ALA A 76 18.36 3.85 -11.06
CA ALA A 76 17.86 2.72 -10.28
C ALA A 76 17.25 1.66 -11.20
N ASP A 77 17.29 0.39 -10.80
CA ASP A 77 16.64 -0.69 -11.56
C ASP A 77 15.12 -0.49 -11.59
N ILE A 78 14.55 -0.08 -10.46
CA ILE A 78 13.12 0.21 -10.31
C ILE A 78 12.94 1.63 -9.77
N ALA A 79 12.01 2.37 -10.35
CA ALA A 79 11.52 3.63 -9.79
C ALA A 79 10.05 3.50 -9.37
N VAL A 80 9.71 3.97 -8.18
CA VAL A 80 8.33 4.08 -7.67
C VAL A 80 8.00 5.57 -7.60
N ILE A 81 7.06 6.03 -8.42
CA ILE A 81 6.78 7.45 -8.61
C ILE A 81 5.28 7.78 -8.51
N PRO A 82 4.92 9.02 -8.14
CA PRO A 82 3.54 9.51 -8.21
C PRO A 82 3.07 9.75 -9.66
N PRO A 83 1.77 10.02 -9.90
CA PRO A 83 1.19 9.88 -11.24
C PRO A 83 1.62 10.96 -12.23
N ASP A 84 1.87 12.18 -11.75
CA ASP A 84 2.21 13.34 -12.59
C ASP A 84 3.71 13.50 -12.84
N SER A 85 4.51 12.54 -12.37
CA SER A 85 5.96 12.56 -12.53
C SER A 85 6.39 12.12 -13.93
N GLN A 86 7.38 12.85 -14.47
CA GLN A 86 8.05 12.40 -15.70
C GLN A 86 8.73 11.05 -15.46
N PRO A 87 8.62 10.09 -16.40
CA PRO A 87 9.30 8.80 -16.28
C PRO A 87 10.83 8.97 -16.21
N PRO A 88 11.50 8.43 -15.17
CA PRO A 88 12.95 8.39 -15.06
C PRO A 88 13.55 7.33 -16.00
N ASP A 89 14.89 7.26 -16.10
CA ASP A 89 15.61 6.27 -16.92
C ASP A 89 15.77 4.90 -16.23
N SER A 90 14.75 4.48 -15.48
CA SER A 90 14.72 3.17 -14.79
C SER A 90 14.15 2.08 -15.69
N LYS A 91 14.64 0.84 -15.51
CA LYS A 91 14.18 -0.32 -16.30
C LYS A 91 12.69 -0.60 -16.09
N ILE A 92 12.25 -0.50 -14.84
CA ILE A 92 10.84 -0.64 -14.44
C ILE A 92 10.43 0.63 -13.70
N ILE A 93 9.27 1.17 -14.06
CA ILE A 93 8.70 2.36 -13.44
C ILE A 93 7.32 1.98 -12.92
N VAL A 94 7.16 1.90 -11.60
CA VAL A 94 5.86 1.72 -10.97
C VAL A 94 5.28 3.10 -10.69
N ARG A 95 4.27 3.49 -11.48
CA ARG A 95 3.55 4.74 -11.30
C ARG A 95 2.31 4.50 -10.43
N VAL A 96 2.27 5.09 -9.25
CA VAL A 96 1.18 4.90 -8.30
C VAL A 96 0.18 6.05 -8.43
N HIS A 97 -1.09 5.72 -8.65
CA HIS A 97 -2.19 6.68 -8.78
C HIS A 97 -3.10 6.61 -7.55
N ASP A 98 -3.65 7.76 -7.14
CA ASP A 98 -4.65 7.87 -6.07
C ASP A 98 -4.26 7.08 -4.81
N LEU A 99 -3.04 7.30 -4.30
CA LEU A 99 -2.54 6.57 -3.15
C LEU A 99 -3.17 7.10 -1.87
N LEU A 100 -3.84 6.21 -1.13
CA LEU A 100 -4.40 6.51 0.17
C LEU A 100 -3.35 6.26 1.26
N VAL A 101 -2.85 7.34 1.86
CA VAL A 101 -1.88 7.34 2.96
C VAL A 101 -2.56 7.88 4.22
N PRO A 102 -2.98 7.02 5.17
CA PRO A 102 -3.69 7.45 6.37
C PRO A 102 -2.94 8.48 7.22
N GLU A 103 -1.61 8.39 7.31
CA GLU A 103 -0.77 9.32 8.06
C GLU A 103 -0.74 10.72 7.44
N GLY A 104 -1.09 10.84 6.16
CA GLY A 104 -0.97 12.04 5.35
C GLY A 104 0.40 12.16 4.69
N LEU A 105 0.38 12.34 3.37
CA LEU A 105 1.58 12.58 2.57
C LEU A 105 1.23 13.36 1.30
N THR A 106 1.99 14.42 1.04
CA THR A 106 1.83 15.25 -0.16
C THR A 106 2.56 14.65 -1.36
N GLY A 107 2.07 14.89 -2.57
CA GLY A 107 2.63 14.46 -3.84
C GLY A 107 2.11 13.13 -4.36
N TRP A 108 1.36 12.36 -3.58
CA TRP A 108 0.90 11.01 -3.95
C TRP A 108 -0.62 10.92 -4.21
N GLY A 109 -1.35 12.04 -4.12
CA GLY A 109 -2.77 12.15 -4.45
C GLY A 109 -3.71 11.98 -3.25
N SER A 110 -3.19 11.97 -2.02
CA SER A 110 -4.00 11.83 -0.79
C SER A 110 -4.56 13.16 -0.26
N GLU A 111 -4.05 14.29 -0.71
CA GLU A 111 -4.30 15.61 -0.14
C GLU A 111 -5.79 15.96 -0.11
N VAL A 112 -6.46 15.73 -1.25
CA VAL A 112 -7.90 15.99 -1.41
C VAL A 112 -8.74 15.21 -0.39
N ILE A 113 -8.39 13.95 -0.11
CA ILE A 113 -9.18 13.12 0.81
C ILE A 113 -8.94 13.51 2.28
N HIS A 114 -7.76 14.06 2.60
CA HIS A 114 -7.49 14.65 3.92
C HIS A 114 -8.29 15.94 4.14
N GLU A 115 -8.44 16.79 3.12
CA GLU A 115 -9.33 17.96 3.20
C GLU A 115 -10.80 17.53 3.47
N TRP A 116 -11.25 16.45 2.84
CA TRP A 116 -12.60 15.93 3.03
C TRP A 116 -12.83 15.39 4.45
N VAL A 117 -11.82 14.77 5.05
CA VAL A 117 -11.86 14.28 6.43
C VAL A 117 -12.11 15.42 7.40
N GLU A 118 -11.33 16.50 7.29
CA GLU A 118 -11.52 17.68 8.16
C GLU A 118 -12.88 18.32 7.95
N TRP A 119 -13.31 18.47 6.69
CA TRP A 119 -14.64 19.01 6.39
C TRP A 119 -15.78 18.19 7.01
N VAL A 120 -15.71 16.85 6.95
CA VAL A 120 -16.73 15.98 7.56
C VAL A 120 -16.68 16.05 9.09
N LYS A 121 -15.48 16.13 9.69
CA LYS A 121 -15.30 16.27 11.14
C LYS A 121 -15.93 17.56 11.68
N GLU A 122 -15.80 18.66 10.94
CA GLU A 122 -16.40 19.97 11.27
C GLU A 122 -17.92 20.02 11.06
N GLY A 123 -18.56 18.89 10.72
CA GLY A 123 -20.01 18.82 10.50
C GLY A 123 -20.44 19.12 9.07
N ALA A 124 -19.50 19.08 8.12
CA ALA A 124 -19.74 19.36 6.70
C ALA A 124 -20.34 20.76 6.45
N GLU A 125 -20.00 21.74 7.30
CA GLU A 125 -20.42 23.13 7.14
C GLU A 125 -19.53 23.86 6.11
N GLY A 126 -20.09 24.84 5.38
CA GLY A 126 -19.33 25.66 4.44
C GLY A 126 -19.33 25.16 2.98
N LEU A 127 -18.28 25.53 2.22
CA LEU A 127 -18.12 25.13 0.83
C LEU A 127 -17.63 23.69 0.77
N ALA A 128 -18.38 22.82 0.10
CA ALA A 128 -17.94 21.45 -0.15
C ALA A 128 -16.58 21.47 -0.87
N PRO A 129 -15.66 20.55 -0.51
CA PRO A 129 -14.32 20.51 -1.09
C PRO A 129 -14.33 20.47 -2.62
N ALA A 130 -13.34 21.12 -3.22
CA ALA A 130 -13.12 21.07 -4.67
C ALA A 130 -12.56 19.69 -5.07
N ASP A 131 -12.70 19.36 -6.36
CA ASP A 131 -12.41 18.07 -7.00
C ASP A 131 -13.53 17.03 -6.89
N LEU A 132 -14.32 16.95 -7.97
CA LEU A 132 -15.48 16.06 -8.09
C LEU A 132 -15.20 14.84 -8.97
N GLU A 133 -13.95 14.62 -9.38
CA GLU A 133 -13.62 13.48 -10.24
C GLU A 133 -13.62 12.18 -9.45
N ALA A 134 -14.10 11.11 -10.10
CA ALA A 134 -13.96 9.80 -9.50
C ALA A 134 -12.50 9.34 -9.55
N ARG A 135 -12.05 8.67 -8.51
CA ARG A 135 -10.65 8.24 -8.36
C ARG A 135 -10.56 6.75 -8.09
N HIS A 136 -9.44 6.15 -8.47
CA HIS A 136 -9.18 4.73 -8.28
C HIS A 136 -8.29 4.52 -7.05
N TRP A 137 -8.80 4.86 -5.87
CA TRP A 137 -8.06 4.79 -4.61
C TRP A 137 -7.45 3.42 -4.35
N VAL A 138 -6.17 3.40 -3.97
CA VAL A 138 -5.47 2.22 -3.48
C VAL A 138 -4.85 2.50 -2.13
N HIS A 139 -5.00 1.57 -1.19
CA HIS A 139 -4.40 1.71 0.12
C HIS A 139 -2.88 1.52 0.07
N ILE A 140 -2.12 2.33 0.84
CA ILE A 140 -0.66 2.22 0.91
C ILE A 140 -0.16 0.80 1.18
N ARG A 141 -0.81 0.06 2.09
CA ARG A 141 -0.58 -1.37 2.35
C ARG A 141 -0.70 -2.25 1.09
N ASP A 142 -1.75 -2.11 0.28
CA ASP A 142 -1.90 -2.93 -0.92
C ASP A 142 -0.89 -2.53 -2.00
N ALA A 143 -0.57 -1.23 -2.10
CA ALA A 143 0.43 -0.72 -3.03
C ALA A 143 1.83 -1.22 -2.65
N SER A 144 2.24 -1.11 -1.38
CA SER A 144 3.54 -1.59 -0.91
C SER A 144 3.68 -3.10 -1.06
N ASP A 145 2.62 -3.87 -0.80
CA ASP A 145 2.58 -5.30 -1.04
C ASP A 145 2.86 -5.66 -2.51
N ALA A 146 2.19 -5.00 -3.45
CA ALA A 146 2.44 -5.22 -4.88
C ALA A 146 3.84 -4.78 -5.31
N ILE A 147 4.30 -3.61 -4.84
CA ILE A 147 5.62 -3.07 -5.14
C ILE A 147 6.71 -4.02 -4.63
N SER A 148 6.59 -4.54 -3.40
CA SER A 148 7.55 -5.49 -2.85
C SER A 148 7.60 -6.79 -3.64
N LEU A 149 6.46 -7.31 -4.12
CA LEU A 149 6.44 -8.49 -4.99
C LEU A 149 7.17 -8.24 -6.31
N ILE A 150 6.96 -7.06 -6.92
CA ILE A 150 7.65 -6.66 -8.16
C ILE A 150 9.16 -6.54 -7.93
N ILE A 151 9.59 -5.93 -6.81
CA ILE A 151 11.01 -5.78 -6.45
C ILE A 151 11.68 -7.15 -6.25
N LEU A 152 10.98 -8.08 -5.60
CA LEU A 152 11.51 -9.39 -5.25
C LEU A 152 11.40 -10.44 -6.35
N ALA A 153 10.62 -10.17 -7.39
CA ALA A 153 10.54 -11.03 -8.56
C ALA A 153 11.92 -11.23 -9.22
N ASP A 154 12.07 -12.36 -9.91
CA ASP A 154 13.25 -12.64 -10.72
C ASP A 154 13.33 -11.67 -11.90
N ALA A 155 14.55 -11.30 -12.30
CA ALA A 155 14.80 -10.23 -13.27
C ALA A 155 14.23 -10.51 -14.67
N ASP A 156 13.98 -11.78 -15.00
CA ASP A 156 13.36 -12.24 -16.25
C ASP A 156 11.84 -12.38 -16.17
N ALA A 157 11.25 -12.31 -14.98
CA ALA A 157 9.82 -12.48 -14.75
C ALA A 157 9.00 -11.25 -15.15
N ILE A 158 9.60 -10.05 -15.14
CA ILE A 158 8.90 -8.77 -15.37
C ILE A 158 9.56 -8.01 -16.52
N SER A 159 8.78 -7.69 -17.56
CA SER A 159 9.23 -6.89 -18.69
C SER A 159 9.47 -5.43 -18.32
N GLN A 160 10.46 -4.79 -18.95
CA GLN A 160 10.75 -3.36 -18.81
C GLN A 160 9.56 -2.46 -19.19
N GLY A 161 9.51 -1.26 -18.59
CA GLY A 161 8.55 -0.23 -18.93
C GLY A 161 7.78 0.32 -17.73
N VAL A 162 6.63 0.94 -18.01
CA VAL A 162 5.79 1.59 -17.01
C VAL A 162 4.65 0.67 -16.59
N ILE A 163 4.52 0.46 -15.28
CA ILE A 163 3.47 -0.29 -14.62
C ILE A 163 2.62 0.69 -13.81
N ASP A 164 1.40 0.99 -14.27
CA ASP A 164 0.47 1.80 -13.49
C ASP A 164 -0.19 0.98 -12.37
N LEU A 165 -0.19 1.53 -11.16
CA LEU A 165 -0.75 0.95 -9.95
C LEU A 165 -1.85 1.84 -9.40
N ALA A 166 -3.07 1.30 -9.34
CA ALA A 166 -4.24 1.98 -8.79
C ALA A 166 -5.27 0.96 -8.28
N GLY A 167 -6.30 1.45 -7.58
CA GLY A 167 -7.46 0.66 -7.17
C GLY A 167 -8.22 0.08 -8.36
N ARG A 168 -8.97 -1.01 -8.13
CA ARG A 168 -9.76 -1.67 -9.19
C ARG A 168 -11.09 -0.97 -9.47
N ARG A 169 -11.63 -0.25 -8.49
CA ARG A 169 -12.94 0.38 -8.54
C ARG A 169 -12.78 1.89 -8.41
N ALA A 170 -13.42 2.63 -9.29
CA ALA A 170 -13.55 4.07 -9.15
C ALA A 170 -14.55 4.40 -8.03
N TRP A 171 -14.25 5.47 -7.30
CA TRP A 171 -15.12 6.09 -6.30
C TRP A 171 -15.32 7.55 -6.67
N SER A 172 -16.56 7.96 -6.91
CA SER A 172 -16.92 9.37 -7.06
C SER A 172 -16.75 10.10 -5.72
N ALA A 173 -16.44 11.40 -5.76
CA ALA A 173 -16.41 12.24 -4.56
C ALA A 173 -17.67 12.11 -3.69
N GLU A 174 -18.87 12.14 -4.30
CA GLU A 174 -20.16 11.94 -3.60
C GLU A 174 -20.19 10.64 -2.79
N ALA A 175 -19.87 9.51 -3.44
CA ALA A 175 -19.80 8.21 -2.77
C ALA A 175 -18.74 8.12 -1.65
N VAL A 176 -17.62 8.88 -1.76
CA VAL A 176 -16.62 8.94 -0.68
C VAL A 176 -17.13 9.76 0.48
N LEU A 177 -17.72 10.93 0.22
CA LEU A 177 -18.28 11.84 1.24
C LEU A 177 -19.46 11.20 1.98
N ASP A 178 -20.36 10.51 1.27
CA ASP A 178 -21.46 9.77 1.88
C ASP A 178 -20.95 8.68 2.83
N GLU A 179 -19.92 7.94 2.39
CA GLU A 179 -19.27 6.90 3.21
C GLU A 179 -18.55 7.51 4.41
N MET A 180 -17.85 8.63 4.24
CA MET A 180 -17.21 9.38 5.32
C MET A 180 -18.22 9.87 6.36
N GLY A 181 -19.28 10.55 5.93
CA GLY A 181 -20.32 11.08 6.83
C GLY A 181 -21.01 9.97 7.61
N LEU A 182 -21.27 8.83 6.97
CA LEU A 182 -21.77 7.65 7.66
C LEU A 182 -20.81 7.13 8.73
N LEU A 183 -19.55 6.91 8.37
CA LEU A 183 -18.55 6.33 9.26
C LEU A 183 -18.27 7.24 10.44
N TRP A 184 -18.12 8.54 10.18
CA TRP A 184 -17.93 9.56 11.20
C TRP A 184 -19.15 9.64 12.11
N GLY A 185 -20.36 9.70 11.55
CA GLY A 185 -21.61 9.70 12.31
C GLY A 185 -21.71 8.50 13.25
N ARG A 186 -21.37 7.28 12.78
CA ARG A 186 -21.35 6.08 13.63
C ARG A 186 -20.32 6.16 14.74
N TYR A 187 -19.14 6.69 14.45
CA TYR A 187 -18.10 6.89 15.45
C TYR A 187 -18.56 7.89 16.53
N THR A 188 -19.12 9.04 16.12
CA THR A 188 -19.64 10.04 17.07
C THR A 188 -20.84 9.53 17.85
N ASP A 189 -21.74 8.75 17.23
CA ASP A 189 -22.88 8.14 17.89
C ASP A 189 -22.42 7.16 18.98
N ALA A 190 -21.37 6.38 18.70
CA ALA A 190 -20.77 5.46 19.66
C ALA A 190 -20.16 6.20 20.86
N LEU A 191 -19.40 7.28 20.60
CA LEU A 191 -18.84 8.12 21.67
C LEU A 191 -19.93 8.74 22.55
N ASN A 192 -21.03 9.17 21.93
CA ASN A 192 -22.14 9.84 22.62
C ASN A 192 -23.22 8.88 23.14
N LEU A 193 -23.05 7.56 22.96
CA LEU A 193 -24.04 6.53 23.32
C LEU A 193 -25.44 6.80 22.71
N SER A 194 -25.47 7.31 21.48
CA SER A 194 -26.66 7.90 20.85
C SER A 194 -27.13 7.21 19.58
N HIS A 195 -26.69 5.96 19.35
CA HIS A 195 -27.09 5.17 18.18
C HIS A 195 -28.61 5.10 17.98
N SER A 196 -29.01 5.34 16.73
CA SER A 196 -30.37 5.13 16.21
C SER A 196 -30.45 3.87 15.34
N ILE A 197 -31.67 3.41 15.03
CA ILE A 197 -31.88 2.29 14.09
C ILE A 197 -31.30 2.64 12.72
N GLU A 198 -31.47 3.90 12.30
CA GLU A 198 -30.94 4.46 11.06
C GLU A 198 -29.41 4.40 11.04
N SER A 199 -28.74 4.83 12.12
CA SER A 199 -27.27 4.78 12.25
C SER A 199 -26.72 3.36 12.15
N LEU A 200 -27.46 2.37 12.65
CA LEU A 200 -27.06 0.95 12.68
C LEU A 200 -27.51 0.17 11.43
N SER A 201 -28.37 0.75 10.60
CA SER A 201 -28.91 0.08 9.42
C SER A 201 -27.84 -0.24 8.37
N SER A 202 -28.03 -1.31 7.59
CA SER A 202 -27.13 -1.65 6.49
C SER A 202 -27.28 -0.62 5.37
N ILE A 203 -26.21 0.08 5.04
CA ILE A 203 -26.22 1.02 3.92
C ILE A 203 -25.71 0.31 2.66
N PRO A 204 -26.38 0.47 1.51
CA PRO A 204 -25.93 -0.10 0.25
C PRO A 204 -24.49 0.34 -0.06
N SER A 205 -23.71 -0.52 -0.70
CA SER A 205 -22.35 -0.19 -1.11
C SER A 205 -22.34 1.12 -1.93
N PRO A 206 -21.63 2.18 -1.51
CA PRO A 206 -21.64 3.49 -2.18
C PRO A 206 -21.14 3.41 -3.62
N ALA A 207 -20.29 2.42 -3.90
CA ALA A 207 -19.72 2.16 -5.21
C ALA A 207 -20.75 1.67 -6.26
N ALA A 208 -22.04 1.67 -5.94
CA ALA A 208 -23.15 1.46 -6.88
C ALA A 208 -23.72 2.79 -7.43
N ALA A 209 -23.33 3.96 -6.90
CA ALA A 209 -23.71 5.25 -7.46
C ALA A 209 -23.15 5.38 -8.89
N GLN A 210 -24.02 5.68 -9.85
CA GLN A 210 -23.65 5.85 -11.25
C GLN A 210 -22.67 7.02 -11.38
N ILE A 211 -21.39 6.72 -11.64
CA ILE A 211 -20.40 7.74 -11.94
C ILE A 211 -20.83 8.44 -13.23
N LYS A 212 -21.31 9.69 -13.12
CA LYS A 212 -21.90 10.46 -14.22
C LYS A 212 -20.88 10.82 -15.31
N GLN A 213 -19.62 11.00 -14.94
CA GLN A 213 -18.51 11.27 -15.85
C GLN A 213 -17.59 10.05 -15.99
N ARG A 214 -17.16 9.77 -17.22
CA ARG A 214 -16.29 8.62 -17.50
C ARG A 214 -14.87 8.94 -17.02
N VAL A 215 -14.50 8.43 -15.86
CA VAL A 215 -13.11 8.45 -15.40
C VAL A 215 -12.34 7.34 -16.10
N THR A 216 -11.21 7.70 -16.69
CA THR A 216 -10.35 6.74 -17.38
C THR A 216 -9.47 6.05 -16.34
N ARG A 217 -9.73 4.76 -16.10
CA ARG A 217 -8.85 3.94 -15.27
C ARG A 217 -7.49 3.78 -15.97
N PRO A 218 -6.37 3.86 -15.25
CA PRO A 218 -5.09 3.46 -15.81
C PRO A 218 -5.12 1.99 -16.28
N ASN A 219 -4.24 1.65 -17.22
CA ASN A 219 -4.15 0.28 -17.69
C ASN A 219 -3.46 -0.59 -16.64
N LEU A 220 -4.24 -1.39 -15.91
CA LEU A 220 -3.75 -2.28 -14.85
C LEU A 220 -3.31 -3.66 -15.36
N THR A 221 -3.39 -3.94 -16.67
CA THR A 221 -2.95 -5.22 -17.22
C THR A 221 -1.47 -5.52 -16.94
N PRO A 222 -0.53 -4.58 -17.16
CA PRO A 222 0.89 -4.82 -16.85
C PRO A 222 1.11 -5.15 -15.37
N LEU A 223 0.42 -4.47 -14.46
CA LEU A 223 0.48 -4.77 -13.03
C LEU A 223 -0.05 -6.17 -12.72
N HIS A 224 -1.22 -6.50 -13.27
CA HIS A 224 -1.84 -7.80 -13.07
C HIS A 224 -0.92 -8.94 -13.53
N ASP A 225 -0.35 -8.81 -14.72
CA ASP A 225 0.54 -9.82 -15.30
C ASP A 225 1.86 -9.90 -14.53
N ALA A 226 2.46 -8.77 -14.16
CA ALA A 226 3.69 -8.73 -13.35
C ALA A 226 3.50 -9.44 -12.00
N LEU A 227 2.36 -9.24 -11.33
CA LEU A 227 2.07 -9.92 -10.06
C LEU A 227 1.86 -11.42 -10.24
N LYS A 228 1.25 -11.85 -11.35
CA LYS A 228 1.15 -13.28 -11.68
C LYS A 228 2.51 -13.90 -11.93
N SER A 229 3.37 -13.23 -12.68
CA SER A 229 4.75 -13.66 -12.90
C SER A 229 5.56 -13.70 -11.61
N ALA A 230 5.28 -12.81 -10.66
CA ALA A 230 5.88 -12.79 -9.33
C ALA A 230 5.29 -13.85 -8.36
N GLY A 231 4.48 -14.79 -8.85
CA GLY A 231 3.95 -15.92 -8.07
C GLY A 231 2.61 -15.65 -7.37
N ARG A 232 1.94 -14.53 -7.64
CA ARG A 232 0.58 -14.26 -7.14
C ARG A 232 -0.47 -14.70 -8.16
N ASP A 233 -1.02 -15.90 -7.99
CA ASP A 233 -1.96 -16.53 -8.94
C ASP A 233 -3.14 -15.65 -9.37
N GLU A 234 -3.74 -14.90 -8.43
CA GLU A 234 -4.88 -14.01 -8.67
C GLU A 234 -4.51 -12.68 -9.36
N GLY A 235 -3.21 -12.38 -9.47
CA GLY A 235 -2.68 -11.12 -9.97
C GLY A 235 -3.07 -9.92 -9.09
N TRP A 236 -3.33 -8.77 -9.72
CA TRP A 236 -3.72 -7.57 -8.97
C TRP A 236 -5.11 -7.69 -8.33
N HIS A 237 -5.12 -7.82 -7.00
CA HIS A 237 -6.33 -7.83 -6.19
C HIS A 237 -6.07 -7.10 -4.85
N PRO A 238 -6.30 -5.78 -4.77
CA PRO A 238 -6.15 -5.06 -3.50
C PRO A 238 -7.17 -5.59 -2.48
N LEU A 239 -6.71 -5.86 -1.26
CA LEU A 239 -7.50 -6.50 -0.20
C LEU A 239 -8.12 -5.48 0.75
N THR A 240 -7.52 -4.30 0.86
CA THR A 240 -8.00 -3.27 1.77
C THR A 240 -9.25 -2.62 1.22
N ALA A 241 -10.37 -2.74 1.95
CA ALA A 241 -11.60 -2.04 1.59
C ALA A 241 -11.43 -0.52 1.79
N MET A 242 -12.00 0.27 0.87
CA MET A 242 -11.99 1.74 0.95
C MET A 242 -12.50 2.25 2.32
N ARG A 243 -13.54 1.62 2.85
CA ARG A 243 -14.13 1.92 4.17
C ARG A 243 -13.09 1.83 5.31
N LEU A 244 -12.20 0.84 5.26
CA LEU A 244 -11.14 0.69 6.25
C LEU A 244 -10.14 1.85 6.14
N GLY A 245 -9.72 2.18 4.92
CA GLY A 245 -8.84 3.31 4.68
C GLY A 245 -9.44 4.64 5.16
N ILE A 246 -10.74 4.88 4.94
CA ILE A 246 -11.45 6.06 5.46
C ILE A 246 -11.46 6.09 6.99
N MET A 247 -11.73 4.95 7.65
CA MET A 247 -11.67 4.88 9.11
C MET A 247 -10.27 5.18 9.65
N GLU A 248 -9.23 4.69 8.98
CA GLU A 248 -7.84 4.98 9.36
C GLU A 248 -7.50 6.46 9.17
N LEU A 249 -7.99 7.11 8.10
CA LEU A 249 -7.87 8.56 7.94
C LEU A 249 -8.45 9.32 9.14
N PHE A 250 -9.68 8.99 9.56
CA PHE A 250 -10.29 9.61 10.75
C PHE A 250 -9.48 9.35 12.02
N ALA A 251 -8.98 8.13 12.21
CA ALA A 251 -8.16 7.78 13.37
C ALA A 251 -6.86 8.60 13.42
N HIS A 252 -6.16 8.73 12.29
CA HIS A 252 -4.95 9.54 12.20
C HIS A 252 -5.22 11.04 12.37
N ALA A 253 -6.33 11.54 11.84
CA ALA A 253 -6.76 12.92 12.04
C ALA A 253 -7.00 13.21 13.53
N GLN A 254 -7.66 12.30 14.26
CA GLN A 254 -7.89 12.46 15.71
C GLN A 254 -6.58 12.44 16.51
N LEU A 255 -5.67 11.52 16.19
CA LEU A 255 -4.37 11.43 16.88
C LEU A 255 -3.53 12.71 16.72
N LYS A 256 -3.66 13.43 15.60
CA LYS A 256 -2.95 14.70 15.39
C LYS A 256 -3.50 15.84 16.23
N GLU A 257 -4.78 15.81 16.60
CA GLU A 257 -5.39 16.82 17.48
C GLU A 257 -5.02 16.62 18.96
N ASP A 258 -4.78 15.36 19.34
CA ASP A 258 -4.48 14.96 20.72
C ASP A 258 -2.97 15.09 21.09
N ALA A 259 -2.11 15.38 20.11
CA ALA A 259 -0.64 15.46 20.25
C ALA A 259 -0.12 16.88 20.45
#